data_AF-D7I8F5-F1
#
_entry.id   AF-D7I8F5-F1
#
_cell.length_a   1.000
_cell.length_b   1.000
_cell.length_c   1.000
_cell.angle_alpha   90.00
_cell.angle_beta   90.00
_cell.angle_gamma   90.00
#
_symmetry.space_group_name_H-M   'P 1'
#
loop_
_entity.id
_entity.type
_entity.pdbx_description
1 polymer ?
#
loop_
_entity_poly.entity_id
_entity_poly.type
_entity_poly.pdbx_seq_one_letter_code
_entity_poly.pdbx_strand_id
1 'polypeptide(L)'
;MKVKNLLLAGLAVAAMTACSNDIDEIVDNGNQTPTEEASMKLYFNFANQTRATGDNSGDKVNGEEVEWNVNQSSITVVLQYANGGKKLVYDKLTPITEAANGAKKYTTTEFTVDAGNDVTVYAFINPNNLNIDENVNPATLALTEALILPETGLGYLAAGIAAPNKFMMSGKTAKSINIVAGRTDNKAEINVDRVAAKLDEKTQKTPFTIDAQGVKYTDKDDKTAAVKIQLLSHSYSNLSNNTFALNETRDKSYFNSTIGAINYLQAYSAQGSYPLDTYYKWLTKEEDADNEITYCLENYGNSNPTKVHYKGQVYIGETAIKSDFYIRAVQNPEAYYIFKDLAEMKAYYNDAAINAITAETSREDLANLGIKKYDGGICYYEATINTIVPDKAASILRNNWYKLNVSKIKEIGTPTPALDPEDKTTKLVVETTINPWTIQVNDFEL
;
A
#
# COMPACT_ATOMS: atom_id res chain seq x y z
N MET A 1 -9.61 -52.37 65.48
CA MET A 1 -9.73 -51.47 66.66
C MET A 1 -8.29 -51.07 67.00
N LYS A 2 -7.80 -49.88 66.60
CA LYS A 2 -7.65 -48.65 67.44
C LYS A 2 -6.98 -49.00 68.79
N VAL A 3 -5.84 -48.44 69.20
CA VAL A 3 -5.63 -47.04 69.62
C VAL A 3 -4.13 -46.76 69.93
N LYS A 4 -3.62 -45.64 69.40
CA LYS A 4 -2.60 -44.66 69.87
C LYS A 4 -1.16 -45.07 70.27
N ASN A 5 -0.20 -44.34 69.67
CA ASN A 5 0.71 -43.47 70.41
C ASN A 5 0.94 -42.13 69.65
N LEU A 6 0.62 -41.02 70.33
CA LEU A 6 1.13 -39.63 70.18
C LEU A 6 2.63 -39.62 70.57
N LEU A 7 3.54 -38.67 70.29
CA LEU A 7 3.59 -37.25 69.87
C LEU A 7 5.11 -36.97 69.68
N LEU A 8 5.53 -36.17 68.69
CA LEU A 8 6.38 -35.00 68.93
C LEU A 8 6.60 -34.17 67.65
N ALA A 9 6.57 -32.86 67.84
CA ALA A 9 6.57 -31.79 66.85
C ALA A 9 7.97 -31.44 66.32
N GLY A 10 8.00 -30.74 65.17
CA GLY A 10 9.21 -30.13 64.62
C GLY A 10 8.92 -29.27 63.39
N LEU A 11 8.28 -28.12 63.63
CA LEU A 11 8.09 -27.02 62.68
C LEU A 11 9.45 -26.31 62.49
N ALA A 12 9.99 -26.25 61.27
CA ALA A 12 11.16 -25.43 60.96
C ALA A 12 10.73 -24.28 60.03
N VAL A 13 10.81 -23.08 60.59
CA VAL A 13 10.42 -21.78 60.06
C VAL A 13 11.51 -21.23 59.15
N ALA A 14 11.10 -20.54 58.09
CA ALA A 14 11.95 -19.77 57.19
C ALA A 14 12.71 -18.66 57.94
N ALA A 15 14.03 -18.58 57.72
CA ALA A 15 14.81 -17.41 58.09
C ALA A 15 14.96 -16.51 56.85
N MET A 16 14.18 -15.44 56.82
CA MET A 16 14.53 -14.25 56.06
C MET A 16 15.62 -13.51 56.81
N THR A 17 16.70 -13.13 56.13
CA THR A 17 17.62 -12.11 56.62
C THR A 17 17.70 -11.01 55.57
N ALA A 18 17.13 -9.87 55.95
CA ALA A 18 17.43 -8.56 55.40
C ALA A 18 18.25 -7.78 56.44
N CYS A 19 18.87 -6.67 55.99
CA CYS A 19 19.75 -5.71 56.68
C CYS A 19 21.25 -6.07 56.53
N SER A 20 22.16 -5.16 56.20
CA SER A 20 22.09 -3.72 55.87
C SER A 20 23.39 -3.33 55.14
N ASN A 21 23.39 -2.14 54.55
CA ASN A 21 24.56 -1.47 53.99
C ASN A 21 25.78 -1.53 54.93
N ASP A 22 26.93 -1.93 54.38
CA ASP A 22 28.20 -1.26 54.60
C ASP A 22 28.99 -1.30 53.30
N ILE A 23 29.48 -0.13 52.92
CA ILE A 23 30.42 0.10 51.83
C ILE A 23 31.76 -0.49 52.26
N ASP A 24 32.25 -1.47 51.50
CA ASP A 24 33.68 -1.59 51.25
C ASP A 24 33.89 -2.02 49.80
N GLU A 25 34.64 -1.16 49.12
CA GLU A 25 34.97 -1.15 47.71
C GLU A 25 35.82 -2.38 47.35
N ILE A 26 35.21 -3.40 46.74
CA ILE A 26 35.94 -4.36 45.93
C ILE A 26 35.86 -3.87 44.49
N VAL A 27 36.96 -3.27 44.04
CA VAL A 27 37.24 -3.00 42.63
C VAL A 27 37.42 -4.36 41.95
N ASP A 28 36.33 -4.95 41.45
CA ASP A 28 36.40 -6.10 40.55
C ASP A 28 36.33 -5.62 39.10
N ASN A 29 37.40 -5.95 38.39
CA ASN A 29 37.75 -5.42 37.10
C ASN A 29 36.98 -6.21 36.03
N GLY A 30 35.76 -5.77 35.73
CA GLY A 30 35.15 -5.94 34.41
C GLY A 30 34.92 -7.37 33.90
N ASN A 31 34.52 -8.32 34.74
CA ASN A 31 33.92 -9.56 34.27
C ASN A 31 32.39 -9.42 34.24
N GLN A 32 31.81 -9.34 33.05
CA GLN A 32 30.36 -9.46 32.88
C GLN A 32 29.90 -10.79 33.47
N THR A 33 29.04 -10.75 34.47
CA THR A 33 28.31 -11.92 34.95
C THR A 33 27.64 -12.59 33.75
N PRO A 34 27.74 -13.92 33.57
CA PRO A 34 26.97 -14.59 32.53
C PRO A 34 25.50 -14.22 32.70
N THR A 35 24.88 -13.62 31.68
CA THR A 35 23.43 -13.48 31.66
C THR A 35 22.85 -14.88 31.74
N GLU A 36 22.03 -15.14 32.76
CA GLU A 36 21.42 -16.46 32.90
C GLU A 36 20.58 -16.76 31.65
N GLU A 37 20.87 -17.87 30.98
CA GLU A 37 20.16 -18.27 29.77
C GLU A 37 18.69 -18.59 30.07
N ALA A 38 17.84 -18.21 29.13
CA ALA A 38 16.43 -18.54 29.10
C ALA A 38 16.08 -19.01 27.70
N SER A 39 14.86 -19.50 27.55
CA SER A 39 14.38 -19.98 26.27
C SER A 39 13.02 -19.37 25.93
N MET A 40 12.84 -19.00 24.67
CA MET A 40 11.71 -18.20 24.19
C MET A 40 11.04 -18.79 22.95
N LYS A 41 9.73 -18.60 22.85
CA LYS A 41 8.94 -18.80 21.63
C LYS A 41 8.16 -17.54 21.26
N LEU A 42 8.13 -17.19 19.98
CA LEU A 42 7.31 -16.09 19.45
C LEU A 42 5.96 -16.59 18.95
N TYR A 43 4.94 -15.75 19.10
CA TYR A 43 3.58 -15.94 18.58
C TYR A 43 3.22 -14.76 17.69
N PHE A 44 2.85 -15.04 16.44
CA PHE A 44 2.49 -14.02 15.47
C PHE A 44 0.98 -13.91 15.32
N ASN A 45 0.50 -12.70 15.52
CA ASN A 45 -0.83 -12.28 15.15
C ASN A 45 -0.69 -11.45 13.88
N PHE A 46 -1.17 -11.99 12.76
CA PHE A 46 -1.27 -11.21 11.54
C PHE A 46 -2.47 -10.29 11.69
N ALA A 47 -2.26 -8.98 11.53
CA ALA A 47 -3.25 -8.01 11.94
C ALA A 47 -4.63 -8.32 11.32
N ASN A 48 -5.59 -8.61 12.22
CA ASN A 48 -7.01 -8.77 11.91
C ASN A 48 -7.76 -7.43 12.08
N GLN A 49 -7.03 -6.34 12.32
CA GLN A 49 -7.59 -5.03 12.64
C GLN A 49 -6.68 -3.91 12.16
N THR A 50 -7.15 -3.12 11.19
CA THR A 50 -6.91 -1.67 11.23
C THR A 50 -8.14 -0.92 10.75
N ARG A 51 -8.48 0.09 11.56
CA ARG A 51 -9.59 1.03 11.42
C ARG A 51 -9.33 2.01 10.28
N ALA A 52 -9.81 1.72 9.08
CA ALA A 52 -10.18 2.76 8.13
C ALA A 52 -11.67 3.07 8.39
N THR A 53 -11.98 4.25 8.92
CA THR A 53 -13.38 4.72 8.95
C THR A 53 -13.72 5.24 7.55
N GLY A 54 -14.44 4.45 6.77
CA GLY A 54 -14.73 4.84 5.40
C GLY A 54 -15.59 3.89 4.56
N ASP A 55 -16.30 2.93 5.13
CA ASP A 55 -17.65 2.51 4.71
C ASP A 55 -18.18 1.48 5.71
N ASN A 56 -19.49 1.47 5.98
CA ASN A 56 -20.13 0.54 6.91
C ASN A 56 -20.24 -0.90 6.34
N SER A 57 -19.37 -1.31 5.43
CA SER A 57 -19.46 -2.59 4.69
C SER A 57 -18.44 -3.64 5.13
N GLY A 58 -17.79 -3.47 6.28
CA GLY A 58 -16.60 -4.18 6.75
C GLY A 58 -16.71 -5.70 6.94
N ASP A 59 -17.00 -6.44 5.88
CA ASP A 59 -16.76 -7.87 5.79
C ASP A 59 -15.25 -8.10 5.66
N LYS A 60 -14.69 -8.89 6.58
CA LYS A 60 -13.29 -9.33 6.52
C LYS A 60 -13.08 -10.09 5.20
N VAL A 61 -12.19 -9.59 4.34
CA VAL A 61 -11.84 -10.29 3.09
C VAL A 61 -10.49 -10.94 3.26
N ASN A 62 -10.49 -12.27 3.25
CA ASN A 62 -9.27 -13.05 3.31
C ASN A 62 -8.40 -12.79 2.09
N GLY A 63 -7.11 -12.57 2.31
CA GLY A 63 -6.12 -12.64 1.24
C GLY A 63 -6.04 -14.04 0.61
N GLU A 64 -5.45 -14.10 -0.57
CA GLU A 64 -5.14 -15.37 -1.26
C GLU A 64 -4.08 -16.16 -0.49
N GLU A 65 -4.04 -17.49 -0.64
CA GLU A 65 -3.08 -18.35 0.08
C GLU A 65 -1.63 -17.89 -0.09
N VAL A 66 -1.27 -17.45 -1.30
CA VAL A 66 0.06 -16.92 -1.62
C VAL A 66 0.41 -15.65 -0.85
N GLU A 67 -0.57 -14.93 -0.31
CA GLU A 67 -0.38 -13.67 0.42
C GLU A 67 -0.17 -13.87 1.93
N TRP A 68 -0.46 -15.06 2.46
CA TRP A 68 -0.41 -15.32 3.90
C TRP A 68 0.30 -16.61 4.32
N ASN A 69 0.56 -17.53 3.39
CA ASN A 69 1.27 -18.76 3.71
C ASN A 69 2.69 -18.43 4.19
N VAL A 70 3.00 -18.81 5.44
CA VAL A 70 4.32 -18.57 6.03
C VAL A 70 5.19 -19.83 6.11
N ASN A 71 4.77 -20.97 5.57
CA ASN A 71 5.52 -22.22 5.68
C ASN A 71 6.91 -22.16 5.01
N GLN A 72 7.13 -21.21 4.10
CA GLN A 72 8.41 -20.96 3.44
C GLN A 72 9.09 -19.67 3.91
N SER A 73 8.57 -19.05 4.97
CA SER A 73 9.06 -17.78 5.46
C SER A 73 10.32 -17.93 6.30
N SER A 74 11.14 -16.90 6.29
CA SER A 74 12.28 -16.74 7.21
C SER A 74 11.97 -15.62 8.18
N ILE A 75 12.24 -15.82 9.47
CA ILE A 75 11.99 -14.81 10.50
C ILE A 75 13.33 -14.33 11.08
N THR A 76 13.51 -13.02 11.10
CA THR A 76 14.60 -12.35 11.82
C THR A 76 14.01 -11.58 12.99
N VAL A 77 14.62 -11.71 14.15
CA VAL A 77 14.15 -11.15 15.42
C VAL A 77 15.22 -10.26 16.01
N VAL A 78 14.82 -9.10 16.54
CA VAL A 78 15.69 -8.23 17.33
C VAL A 78 15.11 -8.11 18.73
N LEU A 79 15.87 -8.52 19.75
CA LEU A 79 15.55 -8.29 21.15
C LEU A 79 16.31 -7.06 21.61
N GLN A 80 15.57 -6.03 22.04
CA GLN A 80 16.16 -4.81 22.59
C GLN A 80 15.90 -4.74 24.08
N TYR A 81 16.96 -4.84 24.88
CA TYR A 81 16.91 -4.81 26.33
C TYR A 81 17.01 -3.36 26.83
N ALA A 82 16.18 -2.98 27.80
CA ALA A 82 16.19 -1.63 28.38
C ALA A 82 17.52 -1.32 29.10
N ASN A 83 18.05 -2.27 29.86
CA ASN A 83 19.28 -2.09 30.62
C ASN A 83 20.51 -2.22 29.72
N GLY A 84 21.18 -1.11 29.46
CA GLY A 84 22.40 -1.03 28.66
C GLY A 84 22.19 -0.97 27.14
N GLY A 85 20.94 -0.97 26.67
CA GLY A 85 20.61 -0.84 25.25
C GLY A 85 21.09 -2.01 24.37
N LYS A 86 21.48 -3.13 25.00
CA LYS A 86 21.94 -4.35 24.31
C LYS A 86 20.87 -4.80 23.33
N LYS A 87 21.29 -5.10 22.10
CA LYS A 87 20.45 -5.76 21.11
C LYS A 87 21.03 -7.11 20.75
N LEU A 88 20.15 -8.09 20.60
CA LEU A 88 20.49 -9.40 20.09
C LEU A 88 19.67 -9.68 18.85
N VAL A 89 20.32 -10.21 17.83
CA VAL A 89 19.68 -10.55 16.55
C VAL A 89 19.71 -12.05 16.37
N TYR A 90 18.54 -12.61 16.05
CA TYR A 90 18.36 -14.02 15.73
C TYR A 90 17.81 -14.11 14.32
N ASP A 91 18.54 -14.74 13.41
CA ASP A 91 18.17 -14.86 12.00
C ASP A 91 17.68 -16.28 11.66
N LYS A 92 16.95 -16.38 10.54
CA LYS A 92 16.52 -17.66 9.94
C LYS A 92 15.72 -18.56 10.89
N LEU A 93 14.98 -17.96 11.81
CA LEU A 93 14.03 -18.72 12.62
C LEU A 93 12.95 -19.27 11.70
N THR A 94 12.65 -20.55 11.87
CA THR A 94 11.68 -21.26 11.05
C THR A 94 10.29 -21.12 11.68
N PRO A 95 9.28 -20.69 10.91
CA PRO A 95 7.90 -20.66 11.38
C PRO A 95 7.37 -22.07 11.57
N ILE A 96 6.58 -22.27 12.63
CA ILE A 96 5.81 -23.48 12.89
C ILE A 96 4.34 -23.10 12.89
N THR A 97 3.51 -23.95 12.28
CA THR A 97 2.06 -23.88 12.48
C THR A 97 1.66 -24.85 13.57
N GLU A 98 1.22 -24.32 14.71
CA GLU A 98 0.63 -25.12 15.78
C GLU A 98 -0.89 -25.18 15.58
N ALA A 99 -1.45 -26.39 15.63
CA ALA A 99 -2.88 -26.60 15.68
C ALA A 99 -3.32 -26.79 17.14
N ALA A 100 -4.08 -25.85 17.68
CA ALA A 100 -4.70 -25.99 19.00
C ALA A 100 -6.19 -25.65 18.89
N ASN A 101 -7.08 -26.58 19.27
CA ASN A 101 -8.54 -26.38 19.25
C ASN A 101 -9.11 -25.89 17.89
N GLY A 102 -8.51 -26.29 16.76
CA GLY A 102 -8.92 -25.84 15.42
C GLY A 102 -8.35 -24.47 15.00
N ALA A 103 -7.59 -23.80 15.88
CA ALA A 103 -6.82 -22.59 15.62
C ALA A 103 -5.48 -22.91 14.96
N LYS A 104 -5.12 -22.20 13.89
CA LYS A 104 -3.73 -22.12 13.44
C LYS A 104 -3.04 -21.00 14.21
N LYS A 105 -2.02 -21.34 15.00
CA LYS A 105 -1.09 -20.38 15.61
C LYS A 105 0.23 -20.45 14.85
N TYR A 106 0.72 -19.29 14.42
CA TYR A 106 2.02 -19.20 13.78
C TYR A 106 3.05 -18.83 14.83
N THR A 107 4.02 -19.72 15.03
CA THR A 107 5.04 -19.61 16.06
C THR A 107 6.44 -19.79 15.48
N THR A 108 7.48 -19.67 16.30
CA THR A 108 8.85 -20.08 15.97
C THR A 108 9.19 -21.40 16.66
N THR A 109 10.23 -22.10 16.20
CA THR A 109 10.96 -23.03 17.09
C THR A 109 11.42 -22.27 18.33
N GLU A 110 11.49 -22.97 19.46
CA GLU A 110 12.09 -22.43 20.67
C GLU A 110 13.57 -22.07 20.43
N PHE A 111 14.02 -20.92 20.95
CA PHE A 111 15.40 -20.45 20.81
C PHE A 111 15.92 -19.83 22.12
N THR A 112 17.23 -19.97 22.34
CA THR A 112 17.92 -19.47 23.54
C THR A 112 18.05 -17.95 23.49
N VAL A 113 17.80 -17.31 24.62
CA VAL A 113 17.86 -15.85 24.81
C VAL A 113 18.46 -15.51 26.18
N ASP A 114 18.96 -14.29 26.34
CA ASP A 114 19.35 -13.79 27.67
C ASP A 114 18.10 -13.43 28.49
N ALA A 115 18.11 -13.77 29.77
CA ALA A 115 17.14 -13.24 30.72
C ALA A 115 17.26 -11.71 30.85
N GLY A 116 16.14 -11.04 31.12
CA GLY A 116 16.11 -9.59 31.25
C GLY A 116 14.70 -9.03 31.42
N ASN A 117 14.63 -7.82 31.96
CA ASN A 117 13.38 -7.08 32.13
C ASN A 117 13.22 -6.02 31.05
N ASP A 118 11.98 -5.64 30.77
CA ASP A 118 11.60 -4.58 29.82
C ASP A 118 12.22 -4.76 28.42
N VAL A 119 12.16 -5.99 27.90
CA VAL A 119 12.65 -6.35 26.57
C VAL A 119 11.58 -6.04 25.52
N THR A 120 11.92 -5.22 24.52
CA THR A 120 11.09 -5.05 23.32
C THR A 120 11.51 -6.07 22.27
N VAL A 121 10.56 -6.83 21.72
CA VAL A 121 10.84 -7.81 20.67
C VAL A 121 10.31 -7.28 19.35
N TYR A 122 11.19 -7.19 18.36
CA TYR A 122 10.85 -6.87 16.98
C TYR A 122 10.96 -8.13 16.13
N ALA A 123 10.01 -8.31 15.21
CA ALA A 123 10.06 -9.40 14.25
C ALA A 123 9.94 -8.88 12.82
N PHE A 124 10.73 -9.47 11.93
CA PHE A 124 10.76 -9.23 10.51
C PHE A 124 10.58 -10.57 9.81
N ILE A 125 9.45 -10.76 9.16
CA ILE A 125 9.12 -11.96 8.39
C ILE A 125 9.47 -11.66 6.94
N ASN A 126 10.23 -12.54 6.30
CA ASN A 126 10.76 -12.39 4.95
C ASN A 126 11.42 -11.03 4.73
N PRO A 127 12.38 -10.61 5.59
CA PRO A 127 13.06 -9.34 5.40
C PRO A 127 13.73 -9.34 4.02
N ASN A 128 13.41 -8.32 3.23
CA ASN A 128 13.98 -8.12 1.91
C ASN A 128 14.61 -6.73 1.84
N ASN A 129 15.84 -6.65 1.33
CA ASN A 129 16.60 -5.40 1.23
C ASN A 129 16.73 -4.63 2.56
N LEU A 130 16.78 -5.33 3.70
CA LEU A 130 17.03 -4.75 5.02
C LEU A 130 18.39 -5.20 5.56
N ASN A 131 19.14 -4.28 6.17
CA ASN A 131 20.27 -4.65 7.02
C ASN A 131 19.81 -4.74 8.48
N ILE A 132 19.82 -5.94 9.05
CA ILE A 132 19.37 -6.18 10.43
C ILE A 132 20.55 -6.75 11.22
N ASP A 133 21.10 -5.92 12.10
CA ASP A 133 22.20 -6.27 13.00
C ASP A 133 21.98 -5.64 14.40
N GLU A 134 22.87 -5.94 15.35
CA GLU A 134 22.80 -5.46 16.73
C GLU A 134 22.96 -3.94 16.88
N ASN A 135 23.57 -3.29 15.88
CA ASN A 135 23.85 -1.85 15.89
C ASN A 135 22.69 -1.04 15.32
N VAL A 136 21.87 -1.63 14.45
CA VAL A 136 20.69 -0.99 13.86
C VAL A 136 19.65 -0.63 14.92
N ASN A 137 19.00 0.52 14.73
CA ASN A 137 17.78 0.87 15.45
C ASN A 137 16.57 0.38 14.64
N PRO A 138 15.80 -0.63 15.12
CA PRO A 138 14.64 -1.14 14.40
C PRO A 138 13.62 -0.07 14.02
N ALA A 139 13.49 0.98 14.85
CA ALA A 139 12.57 2.08 14.58
C ALA A 139 12.93 2.87 13.32
N THR A 140 14.19 2.95 12.91
CA THR A 140 14.61 3.73 11.73
C THR A 140 15.06 2.84 10.57
N LEU A 141 14.85 1.54 10.67
CA LEU A 141 15.23 0.58 9.64
C LEU A 141 14.36 0.76 8.39
N ALA A 142 14.99 0.97 7.23
CA ALA A 142 14.34 1.15 5.93
C ALA A 142 15.01 0.28 4.87
N LEU A 143 14.43 0.23 3.67
CA LEU A 143 15.07 -0.48 2.56
C LEU A 143 16.42 0.15 2.23
N THR A 144 17.41 -0.72 2.04
CA THR A 144 18.80 -0.36 1.70
C THR A 144 18.94 0.24 0.30
N GLU A 145 18.04 -0.15 -0.61
CA GLU A 145 17.99 0.34 -1.98
C GLU A 145 16.57 0.76 -2.36
N ALA A 146 16.48 1.81 -3.18
CA ALA A 146 15.22 2.22 -3.78
C ALA A 146 14.80 1.22 -4.86
N LEU A 147 13.52 0.87 -4.86
CA LEU A 147 12.95 -0.07 -5.83
C LEU A 147 12.79 0.59 -7.20
N ILE A 148 12.76 -0.23 -8.25
CA ILE A 148 12.58 0.22 -9.64
C ILE A 148 11.46 -0.58 -10.30
N LEU A 149 10.81 0.01 -11.30
CA LEU A 149 9.81 -0.71 -12.10
C LEU A 149 10.50 -1.78 -12.96
N PRO A 150 9.87 -2.96 -13.13
CA PRO A 150 10.27 -3.92 -14.16
C PRO A 150 10.10 -3.32 -15.56
N GLU A 151 10.66 -3.95 -16.59
CA GLU A 151 10.52 -3.49 -17.99
C GLU A 151 9.04 -3.37 -18.42
N THR A 152 8.23 -4.37 -18.05
CA THR A 152 6.79 -4.43 -18.34
C THR A 152 5.95 -4.45 -17.06
N GLY A 153 4.82 -3.74 -17.07
CA GLY A 153 3.87 -3.71 -15.95
C GLY A 153 4.36 -2.95 -14.71
N LEU A 154 3.67 -3.17 -13.59
CA LEU A 154 3.87 -2.45 -12.33
C LEU A 154 4.36 -3.35 -11.18
N GLY A 155 4.79 -4.58 -11.46
CA GLY A 155 5.17 -5.57 -10.45
C GLY A 155 6.51 -5.33 -9.74
N TYR A 156 6.81 -4.11 -9.28
CA TYR A 156 8.10 -3.76 -8.65
C TYR A 156 8.33 -4.42 -7.28
N LEU A 157 7.29 -4.98 -6.67
CA LEU A 157 7.38 -5.73 -5.41
C LEU A 157 7.44 -7.26 -5.60
N ALA A 158 7.17 -7.77 -6.80
CA ALA A 158 6.92 -9.20 -7.04
C ALA A 158 8.14 -10.10 -6.81
N ALA A 159 9.36 -9.58 -6.94
CA ALA A 159 10.59 -10.34 -6.72
C ALA A 159 11.08 -10.34 -5.25
N GLY A 160 10.44 -9.58 -4.36
CA GLY A 160 10.91 -9.38 -2.99
C GLY A 160 9.77 -9.18 -2.01
N ILE A 161 9.42 -7.92 -1.72
CA ILE A 161 8.46 -7.54 -0.68
C ILE A 161 7.09 -8.22 -0.82
N ALA A 162 6.59 -8.40 -2.04
CA ALA A 162 5.33 -9.04 -2.36
C ALA A 162 5.53 -10.33 -3.18
N ALA A 163 6.63 -11.04 -2.92
CA ALA A 163 6.86 -12.34 -3.56
C ALA A 163 5.82 -13.37 -3.08
N PRO A 164 5.25 -14.19 -3.98
CA PRO A 164 4.30 -15.24 -3.61
C PRO A 164 4.84 -16.15 -2.49
N ASN A 165 4.02 -16.38 -1.46
CA ASN A 165 4.35 -17.11 -0.23
C ASN A 165 5.49 -16.52 0.62
N LYS A 166 5.96 -15.31 0.28
CA LYS A 166 7.12 -14.67 0.92
C LYS A 166 6.90 -13.17 1.15
N PHE A 167 5.67 -12.76 1.43
CA PHE A 167 5.36 -11.38 1.75
C PHE A 167 6.19 -10.92 2.96
N MET A 168 6.81 -9.75 2.80
CA MET A 168 7.55 -9.11 3.86
C MET A 168 6.57 -8.50 4.87
N MET A 169 6.75 -8.85 6.13
CA MET A 169 5.93 -8.37 7.24
C MET A 169 6.81 -7.97 8.42
N SER A 170 6.31 -7.07 9.25
CA SER A 170 7.08 -6.62 10.41
C SER A 170 6.16 -6.18 11.54
N GLY A 171 6.71 -6.19 12.75
CA GLY A 171 5.99 -5.77 13.94
C GLY A 171 6.86 -5.79 15.17
N LYS A 172 6.25 -5.45 16.31
CA LYS A 172 6.88 -5.55 17.63
C LYS A 172 5.86 -5.88 18.71
N THR A 173 6.34 -6.23 19.90
CA THR A 173 5.48 -6.35 21.07
C THR A 173 4.83 -5.00 21.41
N ALA A 174 3.53 -5.01 21.73
CA ALA A 174 2.80 -3.80 22.11
C ALA A 174 3.26 -3.23 23.46
N LYS A 175 3.77 -4.10 24.34
CA LYS A 175 4.42 -3.75 25.60
C LYS A 175 5.72 -4.54 25.71
N SER A 176 6.71 -4.00 26.40
CA SER A 176 7.91 -4.76 26.76
C SER A 176 7.55 -5.97 27.61
N ILE A 177 8.38 -7.02 27.52
CA ILE A 177 8.21 -8.27 28.25
C ILE A 177 9.39 -8.54 29.18
N ASN A 178 9.18 -9.43 30.15
CA ASN A 178 10.25 -9.94 31.00
C ASN A 178 10.58 -11.38 30.59
N ILE A 179 11.88 -11.65 30.45
CA ILE A 179 12.42 -12.96 30.12
C ILE A 179 13.02 -13.52 31.41
N VAL A 180 12.42 -14.60 31.92
CA VAL A 180 12.78 -15.23 33.18
C VAL A 180 13.83 -16.31 32.94
N ALA A 181 14.94 -16.22 33.67
CA ALA A 181 16.05 -17.17 33.64
C ALA A 181 15.62 -18.60 33.95
N GLY A 182 16.22 -19.58 33.25
CA GLY A 182 15.97 -21.00 33.47
C GLY A 182 14.51 -21.43 33.22
N ARG A 183 13.74 -20.64 32.45
CA ARG A 183 12.38 -20.96 32.03
C ARG A 183 12.32 -21.22 30.53
N THR A 184 11.48 -22.17 30.16
CA THR A 184 11.21 -22.61 28.77
C THR A 184 9.86 -22.12 28.25
N ASP A 185 9.13 -21.36 29.06
CA ASP A 185 7.80 -20.86 28.74
C ASP A 185 7.76 -19.33 28.55
N ASN A 186 8.91 -18.69 28.28
CA ASN A 186 8.91 -17.28 27.88
C ASN A 186 8.25 -17.13 26.51
N LYS A 187 7.30 -16.20 26.40
CA LYS A 187 6.51 -15.98 25.19
C LYS A 187 6.43 -14.50 24.86
N ALA A 188 6.47 -14.19 23.57
CA ALA A 188 6.18 -12.86 23.08
C ALA A 188 5.09 -12.93 22.00
N GLU A 189 4.05 -12.14 22.17
CA GLU A 189 3.02 -11.94 21.15
C GLU A 189 3.33 -10.70 20.33
N ILE A 190 3.35 -10.86 19.01
CA ILE A 190 3.73 -9.81 18.06
C ILE A 190 2.64 -9.68 17.02
N ASN A 191 2.08 -8.48 16.90
CA ASN A 191 1.23 -8.12 15.77
C ASN A 191 2.13 -7.74 14.61
N VAL A 192 1.96 -8.40 13.46
CA VAL A 192 2.71 -8.10 12.23
C VAL A 192 1.79 -7.61 11.13
N ASP A 193 2.27 -6.61 10.40
CA ASP A 193 1.63 -6.05 9.21
C ASP A 193 2.46 -6.37 7.97
N ARG A 194 1.81 -6.66 6.84
CA ARG A 194 2.48 -6.60 5.54
C ARG A 194 3.02 -5.19 5.32
N VAL A 195 4.20 -5.11 4.73
CA VAL A 195 4.81 -3.83 4.33
C VAL A 195 4.14 -3.25 3.08
N ALA A 196 3.56 -4.12 2.24
CA ALA A 196 2.81 -3.74 1.05
C ALA A 196 1.32 -3.46 1.33
N ALA A 197 0.70 -2.72 0.43
CA ALA A 197 -0.74 -2.60 0.24
C ALA A 197 -1.17 -3.34 -1.05
N LYS A 198 -2.45 -3.66 -1.17
CA LYS A 198 -3.05 -4.31 -2.35
C LYS A 198 -4.00 -3.35 -3.03
N LEU A 199 -3.74 -3.01 -4.29
CA LEU A 199 -4.66 -2.30 -5.18
C LEU A 199 -5.34 -3.33 -6.07
N ASP A 200 -6.67 -3.28 -6.15
CA ASP A 200 -7.50 -4.24 -6.87
C ASP A 200 -8.53 -3.50 -7.71
N GLU A 201 -8.26 -3.41 -9.01
CA GLU A 201 -9.08 -2.69 -9.99
C GLU A 201 -10.21 -3.58 -10.49
N LYS A 202 -11.45 -3.27 -10.09
CA LYS A 202 -12.65 -4.10 -10.34
C LYS A 202 -13.66 -3.48 -11.30
N THR A 203 -13.28 -2.40 -11.97
CA THR A 203 -14.18 -1.69 -12.89
C THR A 203 -14.58 -2.56 -14.07
N GLN A 204 -15.88 -2.57 -14.38
CA GLN A 204 -16.46 -3.25 -15.53
C GLN A 204 -15.76 -2.91 -16.87
N LYS A 205 -15.78 -3.88 -17.79
CA LYS A 205 -15.15 -3.78 -19.13
C LYS A 205 -16.09 -3.20 -20.20
N THR A 206 -17.39 -3.11 -19.92
CA THR A 206 -18.40 -2.59 -20.86
C THR A 206 -18.34 -1.06 -20.97
N PRO A 207 -18.67 -0.48 -22.14
CA PRO A 207 -18.71 0.97 -22.28
C PRO A 207 -19.69 1.64 -21.32
N PHE A 208 -19.23 2.71 -20.67
CA PHE A 208 -20.05 3.60 -19.85
C PHE A 208 -20.76 4.61 -20.75
N THR A 209 -22.07 4.75 -20.61
CA THR A 209 -22.77 5.93 -21.13
C THR A 209 -22.36 7.13 -20.28
N ILE A 210 -22.01 8.24 -20.94
CA ILE A 210 -21.67 9.47 -20.23
C ILE A 210 -22.90 10.02 -19.52
N ASP A 211 -22.77 10.29 -18.22
CA ASP A 211 -23.77 11.02 -17.44
C ASP A 211 -23.42 12.51 -17.41
N ALA A 212 -23.76 13.15 -18.52
CA ALA A 212 -23.42 14.52 -18.83
C ALA A 212 -24.42 15.48 -18.16
N GLN A 213 -24.26 15.72 -16.85
CA GLN A 213 -25.05 16.73 -16.14
C GLN A 213 -24.65 18.13 -16.62
N GLY A 214 -25.34 18.63 -17.65
CA GLY A 214 -25.11 19.97 -18.22
C GLY A 214 -24.15 20.00 -19.42
N VAL A 215 -23.41 18.93 -19.70
CA VAL A 215 -22.55 18.81 -20.89
C VAL A 215 -23.33 18.20 -22.06
N LYS A 216 -23.22 18.77 -23.26
CA LYS A 216 -23.82 18.22 -24.48
C LYS A 216 -22.78 18.12 -25.59
N TYR A 217 -22.69 16.93 -26.17
CA TYR A 217 -21.89 16.67 -27.35
C TYR A 217 -22.75 16.74 -28.60
N THR A 218 -22.28 17.48 -29.60
CA THR A 218 -23.00 17.74 -30.84
C THR A 218 -22.12 17.32 -32.03
N ASP A 219 -22.71 16.71 -33.06
CA ASP A 219 -22.00 16.41 -34.31
C ASP A 219 -21.99 17.62 -35.26
N LYS A 220 -21.37 17.46 -36.43
CA LYS A 220 -21.30 18.50 -37.48
C LYS A 220 -22.67 18.93 -38.05
N ASP A 221 -23.73 18.16 -37.83
CA ASP A 221 -25.08 18.41 -38.35
C ASP A 221 -26.01 18.95 -37.26
N ASP A 222 -25.44 19.50 -36.18
CA ASP A 222 -26.15 20.05 -35.01
C ASP A 222 -27.01 19.03 -34.24
N LYS A 223 -26.69 17.73 -34.37
CA LYS A 223 -27.41 16.66 -33.66
C LYS A 223 -26.65 16.25 -32.41
N THR A 224 -27.39 15.90 -31.37
CA THR A 224 -26.79 15.34 -30.15
C THR A 224 -26.10 14.01 -30.45
N ALA A 225 -24.82 13.93 -30.11
CA ALA A 225 -24.02 12.73 -30.21
C ALA A 225 -24.17 11.88 -28.94
N ALA A 226 -24.59 10.62 -29.09
CA ALA A 226 -24.61 9.67 -27.99
C ALA A 226 -23.19 9.18 -27.72
N VAL A 227 -22.55 9.66 -26.65
CA VAL A 227 -21.16 9.30 -26.34
C VAL A 227 -21.10 8.20 -25.29
N LYS A 228 -20.24 7.21 -25.53
CA LYS A 228 -19.86 6.20 -24.53
C LYS A 228 -18.35 6.09 -24.42
N ILE A 229 -17.87 5.57 -23.29
CA ILE A 229 -16.45 5.41 -23.00
C ILE A 229 -16.19 3.98 -22.53
N GLN A 230 -15.32 3.25 -23.22
CA GLN A 230 -14.84 1.95 -22.76
C GLN A 230 -13.45 2.10 -22.14
N LEU A 231 -13.29 1.76 -20.87
CA LEU A 231 -11.98 1.75 -20.25
C LEU A 231 -11.19 0.54 -20.72
N LEU A 232 -10.01 0.78 -21.31
CA LEU A 232 -9.15 -0.24 -21.91
C LEU A 232 -8.06 -0.73 -20.96
N SER A 233 -7.52 0.17 -20.16
CA SER A 233 -6.39 -0.10 -19.28
C SER A 233 -6.35 0.89 -18.12
N HIS A 234 -5.56 0.55 -17.11
CA HIS A 234 -5.31 1.43 -15.97
C HIS A 234 -3.81 1.48 -15.62
N SER A 235 -3.44 2.44 -14.78
CA SER A 235 -2.09 2.55 -14.22
C SER A 235 -2.14 3.30 -12.90
N TYR A 236 -0.98 3.46 -12.24
CA TYR A 236 -0.85 4.21 -11.00
C TYR A 236 0.34 5.14 -11.02
N SER A 237 0.16 6.41 -10.63
CA SER A 237 1.26 7.34 -10.42
C SER A 237 1.60 7.47 -8.94
N ASN A 238 2.79 8.01 -8.66
CA ASN A 238 3.28 8.29 -7.32
C ASN A 238 3.37 7.04 -6.41
N LEU A 239 3.77 5.90 -6.98
CA LEU A 239 4.02 4.67 -6.23
C LEU A 239 5.33 4.83 -5.45
N SER A 240 5.30 4.75 -4.12
CA SER A 240 6.53 4.86 -3.31
C SER A 240 7.53 3.76 -3.66
N ASN A 241 8.80 4.12 -3.79
CA ASN A 241 9.89 3.17 -4.09
C ASN A 241 10.73 2.78 -2.86
N ASN A 242 10.44 3.35 -1.70
CA ASN A 242 11.09 3.03 -0.44
C ASN A 242 10.09 3.13 0.73
N THR A 243 10.39 2.46 1.84
CA THR A 243 9.57 2.44 3.05
C THR A 243 10.42 2.05 4.26
N PHE A 244 9.94 2.40 5.45
CA PHE A 244 10.47 1.82 6.68
C PHE A 244 9.98 0.39 6.87
N ALA A 245 10.80 -0.42 7.51
CA ALA A 245 10.41 -1.76 7.88
C ALA A 245 9.19 -1.75 8.81
N LEU A 246 9.17 -0.91 9.85
CA LEU A 246 8.08 -0.85 10.84
C LEU A 246 7.05 0.25 10.56
N ASN A 247 5.80 -0.04 10.92
CA ASN A 247 4.68 0.88 10.78
C ASN A 247 4.78 2.11 11.71
N GLU A 248 5.48 2.05 12.85
CA GLU A 248 5.41 3.12 13.88
C GLU A 248 6.33 4.33 13.65
N THR A 249 7.16 4.33 12.61
CA THR A 249 8.06 5.45 12.29
C THR A 249 7.36 6.61 11.55
N ARG A 250 6.02 6.69 11.69
CA ARG A 250 5.08 7.51 10.91
C ARG A 250 5.32 9.01 10.96
N ASP A 251 6.03 9.51 11.96
CA ASP A 251 6.33 10.94 12.14
C ASP A 251 7.71 11.35 11.62
N LYS A 252 8.55 10.40 11.18
CA LYS A 252 9.85 10.70 10.60
C LYS A 252 9.78 10.56 9.09
N SER A 253 9.34 11.63 8.45
CA SER A 253 9.76 12.08 7.11
C SER A 253 10.89 11.27 6.46
N TYR A 254 10.58 10.17 5.76
CA TYR A 254 11.44 9.74 4.64
C TYR A 254 11.22 10.62 3.42
N PHE A 255 10.09 11.34 3.39
CA PHE A 255 9.80 12.42 2.46
C PHE A 255 10.50 13.73 2.88
N ASN A 256 11.73 13.65 3.42
CA ASN A 256 12.54 14.81 3.70
C ASN A 256 12.96 15.47 2.38
N SER A 257 12.52 16.70 2.20
CA SER A 257 12.64 17.58 1.04
C SER A 257 14.06 17.97 0.61
N THR A 258 15.10 17.26 1.07
CA THR A 258 16.51 17.66 0.84
C THR A 258 17.15 16.94 -0.36
N ILE A 259 16.60 15.82 -0.83
CA ILE A 259 16.98 15.20 -2.11
C ILE A 259 15.76 15.22 -3.02
N GLY A 260 15.66 16.27 -3.83
CA GLY A 260 14.60 16.39 -4.82
C GLY A 260 14.55 15.17 -5.76
N ALA A 261 13.34 14.67 -5.99
CA ALA A 261 12.92 13.97 -7.21
C ALA A 261 13.15 12.45 -7.41
N ILE A 262 13.36 11.60 -6.38
CA ILE A 262 13.47 10.14 -6.66
C ILE A 262 12.76 9.18 -5.68
N ASN A 263 11.63 9.59 -5.08
CA ASN A 263 10.92 8.75 -4.11
C ASN A 263 9.67 8.05 -4.66
N TYR A 264 9.33 8.30 -5.94
CA TYR A 264 8.12 7.78 -6.55
C TYR A 264 8.39 7.20 -7.94
N LEU A 265 7.85 6.01 -8.19
CA LEU A 265 7.76 5.41 -9.50
C LEU A 265 6.55 6.00 -10.23
N GLN A 266 6.71 6.24 -11.54
CA GLN A 266 5.72 6.90 -12.40
C GLN A 266 5.24 8.23 -11.79
N ALA A 267 6.14 9.20 -11.71
CA ALA A 267 5.82 10.52 -11.18
C ALA A 267 4.57 11.09 -11.87
N TYR A 268 3.66 11.66 -11.09
CA TYR A 268 2.45 12.28 -11.61
C TYR A 268 2.75 13.37 -12.64
N SER A 269 2.07 13.32 -13.79
CA SER A 269 2.17 14.36 -14.80
C SER A 269 1.43 15.62 -14.36
N ALA A 270 2.11 16.76 -14.33
CA ALA A 270 1.52 18.02 -13.87
C ALA A 270 0.34 18.46 -14.75
N GLN A 271 -0.65 19.11 -14.14
CA GLN A 271 -1.77 19.71 -14.88
C GLN A 271 -1.26 20.74 -15.89
N GLY A 272 -1.81 20.72 -17.11
CA GLY A 272 -1.37 21.57 -18.22
C GLY A 272 -0.12 21.08 -18.95
N SER A 273 0.42 19.91 -18.60
CA SER A 273 1.43 19.23 -19.42
C SER A 273 0.80 18.39 -20.53
N TYR A 274 1.61 17.93 -21.48
CA TYR A 274 1.17 17.10 -22.61
C TYR A 274 1.97 15.79 -22.71
N PRO A 275 1.91 14.90 -21.71
CA PRO A 275 2.62 13.64 -21.74
C PRO A 275 2.16 12.76 -22.91
N LEU A 276 3.08 11.95 -23.43
CA LEU A 276 2.75 10.90 -24.40
C LEU A 276 2.02 9.75 -23.70
N ASP A 277 1.31 8.92 -24.47
CA ASP A 277 0.66 7.70 -23.97
C ASP A 277 1.63 6.77 -23.23
N THR A 278 2.90 6.74 -23.63
CA THR A 278 3.95 5.90 -23.02
C THR A 278 4.47 6.44 -21.66
N TYR A 279 3.95 7.56 -21.18
CA TYR A 279 4.38 8.16 -19.91
C TYR A 279 4.06 7.27 -18.70
N TYR A 280 2.94 6.54 -18.77
CA TYR A 280 2.57 5.52 -17.79
C TYR A 280 2.63 4.12 -18.42
N LYS A 281 2.97 3.13 -17.61
CA LYS A 281 2.88 1.70 -17.92
C LYS A 281 1.44 1.26 -17.72
N TRP A 282 0.74 1.07 -18.82
CA TRP A 282 -0.66 0.66 -18.82
C TRP A 282 -0.80 -0.84 -18.61
N LEU A 283 -1.58 -1.22 -17.59
CA LEU A 283 -2.04 -2.58 -17.38
C LEU A 283 -3.31 -2.78 -18.21
N THR A 284 -3.21 -3.60 -19.25
CA THR A 284 -4.34 -3.92 -20.12
C THR A 284 -5.38 -4.70 -19.34
N LYS A 285 -6.65 -4.32 -19.51
CA LYS A 285 -7.78 -5.17 -19.08
C LYS A 285 -7.90 -6.34 -20.04
N GLU A 286 -6.94 -7.27 -20.02
CA GLU A 286 -7.08 -8.53 -20.77
C GLU A 286 -8.22 -9.37 -20.19
N GLU A 287 -8.63 -10.43 -20.89
CA GLU A 287 -9.59 -11.40 -20.34
C GLU A 287 -9.05 -12.13 -19.10
N ASP A 288 -7.72 -12.12 -18.88
CA ASP A 288 -7.04 -12.73 -17.75
C ASP A 288 -7.02 -11.86 -16.48
N ALA A 289 -7.30 -12.48 -15.35
CA ALA A 289 -7.49 -11.88 -14.03
C ALA A 289 -6.22 -11.26 -13.40
N ASP A 290 -5.05 -11.50 -13.96
CA ASP A 290 -3.76 -11.18 -13.31
C ASP A 290 -3.39 -9.69 -13.36
N ASN A 291 -3.99 -8.90 -14.27
CA ASN A 291 -3.70 -7.47 -14.40
C ASN A 291 -4.56 -6.57 -13.50
N GLU A 292 -5.49 -7.14 -12.72
CA GLU A 292 -6.37 -6.37 -11.81
C GLU A 292 -5.69 -6.03 -10.47
N ILE A 293 -4.67 -6.81 -10.07
CA ILE A 293 -3.99 -6.66 -8.78
C ILE A 293 -2.63 -5.99 -8.97
N THR A 294 -2.39 -4.93 -8.21
CA THR A 294 -1.07 -4.31 -8.07
C THR A 294 -0.71 -4.19 -6.59
N TYR A 295 0.42 -4.75 -6.18
CA TYR A 295 0.98 -4.48 -4.85
C TYR A 295 1.85 -3.25 -4.87
N CYS A 296 1.69 -2.37 -3.88
CA CYS A 296 2.49 -1.15 -3.75
C CYS A 296 2.94 -0.91 -2.31
N LEU A 297 3.92 -0.03 -2.14
CA LEU A 297 4.30 0.48 -0.82
C LEU A 297 3.33 1.58 -0.38
N GLU A 298 3.24 1.79 0.93
CA GLU A 298 2.47 2.89 1.51
C GLU A 298 2.92 4.28 1.00
N ASN A 299 1.99 5.23 1.02
CA ASN A 299 2.22 6.61 0.64
C ASN A 299 1.50 7.55 1.63
N TYR A 300 2.30 8.12 2.53
CA TYR A 300 1.90 9.08 3.55
C TYR A 300 2.17 10.52 3.07
N GLY A 301 1.37 11.00 2.13
CA GLY A 301 1.46 12.39 1.67
C GLY A 301 0.25 12.86 0.89
N ASN A 302 -0.29 14.01 1.29
CA ASN A 302 -1.34 14.70 0.52
C ASN A 302 -0.79 15.55 -0.62
N SER A 303 0.49 15.90 -0.59
CA SER A 303 1.10 16.72 -1.65
C SER A 303 1.36 15.92 -2.93
N ASN A 304 1.60 14.61 -2.81
CA ASN A 304 1.85 13.70 -3.92
C ASN A 304 1.14 12.35 -3.69
N PRO A 305 -0.20 12.33 -3.66
CA PRO A 305 -0.94 11.10 -3.40
C PRO A 305 -0.78 10.12 -4.55
N THR A 306 -0.93 8.83 -4.26
CA THR A 306 -1.07 7.80 -5.28
C THR A 306 -2.39 8.04 -6.01
N LYS A 307 -2.33 8.05 -7.34
CA LYS A 307 -3.50 8.23 -8.20
C LYS A 307 -3.65 7.03 -9.11
N VAL A 308 -4.88 6.61 -9.34
CA VAL A 308 -5.22 5.69 -10.43
C VAL A 308 -5.46 6.49 -11.69
N HIS A 309 -4.94 5.98 -12.80
CA HIS A 309 -5.11 6.52 -14.15
C HIS A 309 -5.85 5.51 -15.00
N TYR A 310 -6.73 5.97 -15.89
CA TYR A 310 -7.40 5.12 -16.87
C TYR A 310 -7.19 5.64 -18.28
N LYS A 311 -7.07 4.72 -19.22
CA LYS A 311 -7.11 4.96 -20.66
C LYS A 311 -8.44 4.46 -21.20
N GLY A 312 -9.16 5.32 -21.89
CA GLY A 312 -10.49 5.07 -22.43
C GLY A 312 -10.53 5.14 -23.95
N GLN A 313 -11.42 4.37 -24.55
CA GLN A 313 -11.82 4.46 -25.95
C GLN A 313 -13.14 5.21 -26.05
N VAL A 314 -13.18 6.25 -26.87
CA VAL A 314 -14.41 7.02 -27.17
C VAL A 314 -15.26 6.29 -28.22
N TYR A 315 -16.57 6.25 -27.98
CA TYR A 315 -17.59 5.73 -28.88
C TYR A 315 -18.63 6.80 -29.18
N ILE A 316 -19.13 6.81 -30.42
CA ILE A 316 -20.33 7.54 -30.83
C ILE A 316 -21.39 6.51 -31.23
N GLY A 317 -22.52 6.51 -30.52
CA GLY A 317 -23.49 5.42 -30.54
C GLY A 317 -22.84 4.12 -30.08
N GLU A 318 -22.82 3.11 -30.97
CA GLU A 318 -22.19 1.81 -30.73
C GLU A 318 -20.83 1.66 -31.45
N THR A 319 -20.33 2.71 -32.11
CA THR A 319 -19.11 2.63 -32.92
C THR A 319 -17.95 3.31 -32.21
N ALA A 320 -16.85 2.59 -32.02
CA ALA A 320 -15.60 3.16 -31.51
C ALA A 320 -14.97 4.10 -32.54
N ILE A 321 -14.52 5.27 -32.10
CA ILE A 321 -13.66 6.14 -32.93
C ILE A 321 -12.24 5.56 -32.87
N LYS A 322 -11.69 5.09 -33.98
CA LYS A 322 -10.32 4.52 -34.02
C LYS A 322 -9.28 5.43 -34.68
N SER A 323 -9.72 6.55 -35.24
CA SER A 323 -8.90 7.58 -35.83
C SER A 323 -8.74 8.77 -34.89
N ASP A 324 -7.85 9.68 -35.24
CA ASP A 324 -7.78 10.98 -34.59
C ASP A 324 -9.11 11.71 -34.76
N PHE A 325 -9.57 12.39 -33.71
CA PHE A 325 -10.78 13.21 -33.75
C PHE A 325 -10.61 14.48 -32.92
N TYR A 326 -11.49 15.45 -33.14
CA TYR A 326 -11.38 16.79 -32.55
C TYR A 326 -12.64 17.16 -31.80
N ILE A 327 -12.48 17.76 -30.62
CA ILE A 327 -13.56 18.42 -29.90
C ILE A 327 -13.27 19.91 -29.83
N ARG A 328 -14.25 20.75 -30.15
CA ARG A 328 -14.16 22.18 -29.89
C ARG A 328 -15.26 22.63 -28.94
N ALA A 329 -14.86 23.33 -27.87
CA ALA A 329 -15.80 24.01 -26.99
C ALA A 329 -16.18 25.37 -27.59
N VAL A 330 -17.47 25.62 -27.77
CA VAL A 330 -17.99 26.92 -28.21
C VAL A 330 -18.73 27.55 -27.04
N GLN A 331 -18.43 28.81 -26.73
CA GLN A 331 -19.17 29.56 -25.70
C GLN A 331 -20.43 30.21 -26.29
N ASN A 332 -21.50 30.27 -25.49
CA ASN A 332 -22.79 30.92 -25.79
C ASN A 332 -23.57 30.35 -27.00
N PRO A 333 -24.32 29.24 -26.85
CA PRO A 333 -24.40 28.37 -25.66
C PRO A 333 -23.17 27.46 -25.55
N GLU A 334 -22.83 27.05 -24.32
CA GLU A 334 -21.77 26.07 -24.11
C GLU A 334 -22.13 24.74 -24.79
N ALA A 335 -21.39 24.40 -25.84
CA ALA A 335 -21.57 23.17 -26.59
C ALA A 335 -20.21 22.59 -27.01
N TYR A 336 -20.11 21.26 -26.98
CA TYR A 336 -18.92 20.52 -27.40
C TYR A 336 -19.19 19.88 -28.75
N TYR A 337 -18.59 20.44 -29.81
CA TYR A 337 -18.72 19.87 -31.16
C TYR A 337 -17.67 18.80 -31.37
N ILE A 338 -18.09 17.62 -31.82
CA ILE A 338 -17.22 16.49 -32.16
C ILE A 338 -17.08 16.43 -33.68
N PHE A 339 -15.84 16.42 -34.15
CA PHE A 339 -15.49 16.27 -35.57
C PHE A 339 -14.64 15.01 -35.75
N LYS A 340 -15.01 14.17 -36.71
CA LYS A 340 -14.32 12.88 -36.93
C LYS A 340 -12.89 13.03 -37.43
N ASP A 341 -12.55 14.18 -38.03
CA ASP A 341 -11.25 14.50 -38.59
C ASP A 341 -11.08 16.03 -38.75
N LEU A 342 -9.86 16.45 -39.11
CA LEU A 342 -9.51 17.86 -39.29
C LEU A 342 -10.25 18.51 -40.47
N ALA A 343 -10.51 17.76 -41.55
CA ALA A 343 -11.17 18.30 -42.74
C ALA A 343 -12.63 18.67 -42.44
N GLU A 344 -13.30 17.83 -41.65
CA GLU A 344 -14.68 18.06 -41.19
C GLU A 344 -14.78 19.31 -40.32
N MET A 345 -13.86 19.49 -39.36
CA MET A 345 -13.83 20.67 -38.50
C MET A 345 -13.59 21.96 -39.30
N LYS A 346 -12.67 21.94 -40.27
CA LYS A 346 -12.37 23.09 -41.14
C LYS A 346 -13.56 23.48 -42.02
N ALA A 347 -14.21 22.48 -42.61
CA ALA A 347 -15.40 22.70 -43.42
C ALA A 347 -16.55 23.34 -42.61
N TYR A 348 -16.66 23.02 -41.32
CA TYR A 348 -17.71 23.54 -40.45
C TYR A 348 -17.52 25.01 -40.06
N TYR A 349 -16.34 25.40 -39.56
CA TYR A 349 -16.17 26.72 -38.94
C TYR A 349 -15.89 27.88 -39.89
N ASN A 350 -15.49 27.63 -41.15
CA ASN A 350 -15.12 28.65 -42.14
C ASN A 350 -14.32 29.84 -41.54
N ASP A 351 -13.35 29.51 -40.68
CA ASP A 351 -12.56 30.46 -39.88
C ASP A 351 -11.09 30.37 -40.30
N ALA A 352 -10.44 31.52 -40.47
CA ALA A 352 -9.06 31.56 -40.97
C ALA A 352 -8.05 30.89 -40.03
N ALA A 353 -8.20 31.05 -38.71
CA ALA A 353 -7.33 30.43 -37.73
C ALA A 353 -7.55 28.91 -37.70
N ILE A 354 -8.81 28.45 -37.76
CA ILE A 354 -9.14 27.02 -37.84
C ILE A 354 -8.61 26.41 -39.14
N ASN A 355 -8.74 27.12 -40.26
CA ASN A 355 -8.27 26.65 -41.57
C ASN A 355 -6.74 26.56 -41.67
N ALA A 356 -6.00 27.30 -40.85
CA ALA A 356 -4.54 27.23 -40.77
C ALA A 356 -4.00 26.02 -39.97
N ILE A 357 -4.84 25.34 -39.17
CA ILE A 357 -4.43 24.17 -38.37
C ILE A 357 -3.94 23.03 -39.30
N THR A 358 -2.90 22.31 -38.89
CA THR A 358 -2.41 21.11 -39.58
C THR A 358 -2.35 19.93 -38.60
N ALA A 359 -2.01 18.73 -39.10
CA ALA A 359 -1.80 17.57 -38.25
C ALA A 359 -0.66 17.77 -37.23
N GLU A 360 0.30 18.65 -37.56
CA GLU A 360 1.49 18.96 -36.76
C GLU A 360 1.28 20.14 -35.79
N THR A 361 0.10 20.80 -35.81
CA THR A 361 -0.18 21.91 -34.88
C THR A 361 -0.11 21.39 -33.44
N SER A 362 0.63 22.11 -32.60
CA SER A 362 0.90 21.68 -31.23
C SER A 362 -0.39 21.61 -30.40
N ARG A 363 -0.40 20.75 -29.38
CA ARG A 363 -1.54 20.63 -28.46
C ARG A 363 -1.82 21.95 -27.72
N GLU A 364 -0.77 22.70 -27.41
CA GLU A 364 -0.87 24.03 -26.79
C GLU A 364 -1.56 25.04 -27.72
N ASP A 365 -1.17 25.09 -29.00
CA ASP A 365 -1.78 25.98 -29.98
C ASP A 365 -3.26 25.61 -30.24
N LEU A 366 -3.58 24.31 -30.26
CA LEU A 366 -4.96 23.84 -30.36
C LEU A 366 -5.78 24.24 -29.13
N ALA A 367 -5.23 24.09 -27.92
CA ALA A 367 -5.89 24.48 -26.68
C ALA A 367 -6.20 25.97 -26.63
N ASN A 368 -5.29 26.82 -27.13
CA ASN A 368 -5.52 28.27 -27.27
C ASN A 368 -6.70 28.63 -28.19
N LEU A 369 -7.11 27.72 -29.07
CA LEU A 369 -8.29 27.85 -29.94
C LEU A 369 -9.54 27.13 -29.39
N GLY A 370 -9.44 26.56 -28.18
CA GLY A 370 -10.51 25.77 -27.55
C GLY A 370 -10.70 24.38 -28.18
N ILE A 371 -9.65 23.83 -28.80
CA ILE A 371 -9.69 22.56 -29.54
C ILE A 371 -8.89 21.49 -28.80
N LYS A 372 -9.50 20.31 -28.60
CA LYS A 372 -8.85 19.11 -28.07
C LYS A 372 -8.72 18.06 -29.18
N LYS A 373 -7.49 17.65 -29.49
CA LYS A 373 -7.20 16.55 -30.43
C LYS A 373 -7.00 15.25 -29.67
N TYR A 374 -7.78 14.24 -29.97
CA TYR A 374 -7.68 12.92 -29.37
C TYR A 374 -7.08 11.96 -30.39
N ASP A 375 -5.90 11.44 -30.11
CA ASP A 375 -5.21 10.53 -31.03
C ASP A 375 -5.84 9.13 -30.93
N GLY A 376 -6.22 8.55 -32.07
CA GLY A 376 -6.81 7.20 -32.13
C GLY A 376 -8.11 7.00 -31.33
N GLY A 377 -8.83 8.09 -31.03
CA GLY A 377 -10.05 8.02 -30.21
C GLY A 377 -9.82 7.79 -28.72
N ILE A 378 -8.60 7.97 -28.23
CA ILE A 378 -8.22 7.69 -26.85
C ILE A 378 -8.38 8.91 -25.96
N CYS A 379 -8.94 8.73 -24.77
CA CYS A 379 -9.00 9.72 -23.71
C CYS A 379 -8.46 9.16 -22.38
N TYR A 380 -8.14 10.05 -21.44
CA TYR A 380 -7.53 9.70 -20.16
C TYR A 380 -8.30 10.27 -18.97
N TYR A 381 -8.21 9.57 -17.85
CA TYR A 381 -8.88 9.91 -16.60
C TYR A 381 -7.95 9.66 -15.42
N GLU A 382 -8.13 10.41 -14.34
CA GLU A 382 -7.42 10.19 -13.09
C GLU A 382 -8.32 10.35 -11.86
N ALA A 383 -8.01 9.59 -10.82
CA ALA A 383 -8.61 9.77 -9.50
C ALA A 383 -7.56 9.58 -8.41
N THR A 384 -7.63 10.41 -7.38
CA THR A 384 -6.79 10.26 -6.20
C THR A 384 -7.31 9.13 -5.33
N ILE A 385 -6.42 8.23 -4.90
CA ILE A 385 -6.74 7.21 -3.91
C ILE A 385 -6.46 7.83 -2.53
N ASN A 386 -7.51 8.00 -1.73
CA ASN A 386 -7.41 8.60 -0.40
C ASN A 386 -7.77 7.57 0.66
N THR A 387 -7.03 7.59 1.77
CA THR A 387 -7.36 6.83 2.98
C THR A 387 -7.74 7.81 4.08
N ILE A 388 -8.97 7.69 4.59
CA ILE A 388 -9.43 8.50 5.72
C ILE A 388 -8.85 7.92 7.01
N VAL A 389 -8.01 8.71 7.67
CA VAL A 389 -7.47 8.41 9.01
C VAL A 389 -7.81 9.60 9.92
N PRO A 390 -8.34 9.39 11.14
CA PRO A 390 -8.86 10.48 11.99
C PRO A 390 -7.90 11.66 12.25
N ASP A 391 -6.58 11.44 12.20
CA ASP A 391 -5.59 12.44 12.60
C ASP A 391 -4.52 12.73 11.53
N LYS A 392 -4.57 12.06 10.37
CA LYS A 392 -3.57 12.17 9.31
C LYS A 392 -4.20 11.90 7.97
N ALA A 393 -3.67 12.55 6.94
CA ALA A 393 -4.07 12.27 5.59
C ALA A 393 -3.02 11.38 4.92
N ALA A 394 -3.46 10.20 4.50
CA ALA A 394 -2.65 9.22 3.80
C ALA A 394 -3.34 8.87 2.48
N SER A 395 -2.55 8.61 1.45
CA SER A 395 -3.10 8.13 0.19
C SER A 395 -3.24 6.60 0.25
N ILE A 396 -2.15 5.91 0.62
CA ILE A 396 -2.09 4.44 0.73
C ILE A 396 -1.46 4.06 2.08
N LEU A 397 -2.06 3.10 2.78
CA LEU A 397 -1.56 2.48 3.99
C LEU A 397 -1.13 1.04 3.72
N ARG A 398 -0.01 0.61 4.29
CA ARG A 398 0.41 -0.79 4.28
C ARG A 398 -0.66 -1.70 4.88
N ASN A 399 -0.66 -2.98 4.51
CA ASN A 399 -1.58 -4.00 4.98
C ASN A 399 -3.09 -3.68 4.79
N ASN A 400 -3.41 -2.86 3.79
CA ASN A 400 -4.79 -2.54 3.39
C ASN A 400 -5.04 -3.01 1.95
N TRP A 401 -6.28 -3.42 1.69
CA TRP A 401 -6.77 -3.81 0.37
C TRP A 401 -7.75 -2.75 -0.14
N TYR A 402 -7.33 -2.03 -1.17
CA TYR A 402 -8.06 -1.00 -1.89
C TYR A 402 -8.75 -1.61 -3.11
N LYS A 403 -10.07 -1.80 -3.03
CA LYS A 403 -10.88 -2.19 -4.19
C LYS A 403 -11.37 -0.94 -4.89
N LEU A 404 -10.97 -0.76 -6.15
CA LEU A 404 -11.28 0.41 -6.96
C LEU A 404 -12.33 0.03 -7.99
N ASN A 405 -13.40 0.82 -8.09
CA ASN A 405 -14.45 0.62 -9.09
C ASN A 405 -14.90 1.99 -9.65
N VAL A 406 -14.77 2.20 -10.95
CA VAL A 406 -15.39 3.35 -11.62
C VAL A 406 -16.88 3.07 -11.73
N SER A 407 -17.67 3.80 -10.96
CA SER A 407 -19.14 3.68 -11.02
C SER A 407 -19.76 4.59 -12.07
N LYS A 408 -19.06 5.68 -12.45
CA LYS A 408 -19.62 6.71 -13.32
C LYS A 408 -18.55 7.49 -14.09
N ILE A 409 -18.85 7.80 -15.35
CA ILE A 409 -18.08 8.72 -16.20
C ILE A 409 -19.00 9.90 -16.58
N LYS A 410 -18.56 11.13 -16.30
CA LYS A 410 -19.36 12.36 -16.45
C LYS A 410 -19.15 13.07 -17.77
N GLU A 411 -17.97 12.91 -18.37
CA GLU A 411 -17.58 13.52 -19.64
C GLU A 411 -16.44 12.73 -20.32
N ILE A 412 -16.16 13.06 -21.58
CA ILE A 412 -14.95 12.57 -22.27
C ILE A 412 -13.73 13.05 -21.49
N GLY A 413 -12.79 12.14 -21.23
CA GLY A 413 -11.54 12.43 -20.53
C GLY A 413 -10.63 13.39 -21.28
N THR A 414 -9.43 13.61 -20.77
CA THR A 414 -8.44 14.47 -21.43
C THR A 414 -7.79 13.79 -22.62
N PRO A 415 -7.25 14.54 -23.60
CA PRO A 415 -6.58 13.96 -24.76
C PRO A 415 -5.16 13.44 -24.47
N THR A 416 -4.61 13.75 -23.29
CA THR A 416 -3.31 13.26 -22.81
C THR A 416 -3.44 12.76 -21.38
N PRO A 417 -2.51 11.94 -20.87
CA PRO A 417 -2.54 11.47 -19.47
C PRO A 417 -2.52 12.56 -18.38
N ALA A 418 -2.31 13.84 -18.72
CA ALA A 418 -2.41 14.94 -17.76
C ALA A 418 -3.78 15.62 -17.85
N LEU A 419 -4.20 16.22 -16.73
CA LEU A 419 -5.35 17.12 -16.68
C LEU A 419 -5.10 18.39 -17.50
N ASP A 420 -6.15 18.90 -18.15
CA ASP A 420 -6.07 20.19 -18.84
C ASP A 420 -6.06 21.35 -17.81
N PRO A 421 -5.47 22.52 -18.11
CA PRO A 421 -5.38 23.64 -17.16
C PRO A 421 -6.74 24.11 -16.61
N GLU A 422 -7.79 24.01 -17.41
CA GLU A 422 -9.15 24.42 -17.05
C GLU A 422 -9.92 23.37 -16.24
N ASP A 423 -9.43 22.13 -16.16
CA ASP A 423 -10.12 21.05 -15.44
C ASP A 423 -10.09 21.30 -13.94
N LYS A 424 -11.27 21.57 -13.36
CA LYS A 424 -11.45 21.83 -11.91
C LYS A 424 -12.28 20.77 -11.20
N THR A 425 -12.92 19.88 -11.94
CA THR A 425 -13.85 18.87 -11.42
C THR A 425 -13.45 17.48 -11.91
N THR A 426 -13.67 16.48 -11.07
CA THR A 426 -13.37 15.08 -11.42
C THR A 426 -14.38 14.56 -12.44
N LYS A 427 -13.86 14.11 -13.60
CA LYS A 427 -14.61 13.60 -14.76
C LYS A 427 -15.08 12.15 -14.60
N LEU A 428 -14.56 11.45 -13.60
CA LEU A 428 -15.01 10.12 -13.18
C LEU A 428 -15.35 10.09 -11.69
N VAL A 429 -16.09 9.07 -11.29
CA VAL A 429 -16.30 8.71 -9.89
C VAL A 429 -15.70 7.33 -9.69
N VAL A 430 -14.73 7.24 -8.78
CA VAL A 430 -14.15 5.97 -8.32
C VAL A 430 -14.65 5.72 -6.91
N GLU A 431 -15.37 4.62 -6.75
CA GLU A 431 -15.70 4.05 -5.45
C GLU A 431 -14.47 3.27 -4.97
N THR A 432 -14.01 3.59 -3.77
CA THR A 432 -12.88 2.92 -3.12
C THR A 432 -13.36 2.26 -1.84
N THR A 433 -13.34 0.93 -1.80
CA THR A 433 -13.58 0.19 -0.55
C THR A 433 -12.24 -0.23 0.03
N ILE A 434 -12.00 0.11 1.30
CA ILE A 434 -10.76 -0.21 2.01
C ILE A 434 -11.06 -1.32 3.02
N ASN A 435 -10.48 -2.50 2.81
CA ASN A 435 -10.61 -3.62 3.72
C ASN A 435 -9.28 -3.87 4.44
N PRO A 436 -9.30 -4.26 5.73
CA PRO A 436 -8.14 -4.85 6.35
C PRO A 436 -7.69 -6.06 5.52
N TRP A 437 -6.41 -6.15 5.19
CA TRP A 437 -5.88 -7.29 4.44
C TRP A 437 -5.62 -8.45 5.40
N THR A 438 -6.69 -9.11 5.83
CA THR A 438 -6.60 -10.11 6.88
C THR A 438 -5.99 -11.40 6.37
N ILE A 439 -5.25 -12.07 7.25
CA ILE A 439 -4.92 -13.49 7.10
C ILE A 439 -6.11 -14.27 7.66
N GLN A 440 -6.49 -15.40 7.05
CA GLN A 440 -7.42 -16.33 7.69
C GLN A 440 -6.85 -16.76 9.04
N VAL A 441 -7.31 -16.10 10.09
CA VAL A 441 -7.28 -16.62 11.45
C VAL A 441 -8.73 -16.96 11.71
N ASN A 442 -9.05 -18.26 11.73
CA ASN A 442 -10.33 -18.75 12.24
C ASN A 442 -10.60 -18.01 13.56
N ASP A 443 -11.78 -17.39 13.71
CA ASP A 443 -12.13 -16.61 14.90
C ASP A 443 -11.87 -17.41 16.19
N PHE A 444 -11.37 -16.73 17.24
CA PHE A 444 -11.48 -17.20 18.62
C PHE A 444 -11.97 -16.07 19.51
N GLU A 445 -13.01 -16.35 20.29
CA GLU A 445 -13.21 -15.73 21.59
C GLU A 445 -12.12 -16.24 22.55
N LEU A 446 -11.60 -15.35 23.40
CA LEU A 446 -10.69 -15.68 24.51
C LEU A 446 -11.44 -16.28 25.69
#